data_AF-A0A7C7C1T2-F1
#
_entry.id   AF-A0A7C7C1T2-F1
#
_cell.length_a   1.000
_cell.length_b   1.000
_cell.length_c   1.000
_cell.angle_alpha   90.00
_cell.angle_beta   90.00
_cell.angle_gamma   90.00
#
_symmetry.space_group_name_H-M   'P 1'
#
loop_
_entity.id
_entity.type
_entity.pdbx_description
1 polymer ?
#
loop_
_entity_poly.entity_id
_entity_poly.type
_entity_poly.pdbx_seq_one_letter_code
_entity_poly.pdbx_strand_id
1 'polypeptide(L)' 'MNVGDLVRYKPADDLPVASIELGIVTIIGDACLDYGGAKHCHILWFTCNNEGWWNIKNLEVVSGTASS' A
#
# COMPACT_ATOMS: atom_id res chain seq x y z
N MET A 1 -8.24 -0.11 5.17
CA MET A 1 -6.79 -0.16 5.36
C MET A 1 -6.45 0.74 6.51
N ASN A 2 -5.68 0.23 7.46
CA ASN A 2 -5.26 0.85 8.72
C ASN A 2 -3.73 0.86 8.82
N VAL A 3 -3.17 1.75 9.64
CA VAL A 3 -1.75 1.65 10.01
C VAL A 3 -1.51 0.30 10.68
N GLY A 4 -0.48 -0.41 10.25
CA GLY A 4 -0.17 -1.77 10.70
C GLY A 4 -0.72 -2.88 9.80
N ASP A 5 -1.63 -2.59 8.87
CA ASP A 5 -2.11 -3.59 7.92
C ASP A 5 -0.95 -4.09 7.03
N LEU A 6 -0.89 -5.40 6.86
CA LEU A 6 -0.03 -6.05 5.89
C LEU A 6 -0.69 -5.96 4.51
N VAL A 7 0.03 -5.42 3.54
CA VAL A 7 -0.46 -5.21 2.18
C VAL A 7 0.45 -5.87 1.16
N ARG A 8 -0.11 -6.16 -0.02
CA ARG A 8 0.65 -6.49 -1.23
C ARG A 8 0.30 -5.53 -2.36
N TYR A 9 1.21 -5.38 -3.31
CA TYR A 9 0.93 -4.63 -4.53
C TYR A 9 -0.10 -5.39 -5.38
N LYS A 10 -1.16 -4.69 -5.79
CA LYS A 10 -2.18 -5.18 -6.72
C LYS A 10 -1.91 -4.56 -8.10
N PRO A 11 -1.25 -5.28 -9.03
CA PRO A 11 -1.10 -4.78 -10.39
C PRO A 11 -2.46 -4.58 -11.06
N ALA A 12 -2.52 -3.68 -12.04
CA ALA A 12 -3.63 -3.67 -12.99
C ALA A 12 -3.69 -5.01 -13.74
N ASP A 13 -4.88 -5.45 -14.13
CA ASP A 13 -5.20 -6.83 -14.55
C ASP A 13 -4.30 -7.43 -15.67
N ASP A 14 -3.48 -6.62 -16.35
CA ASP A 14 -2.63 -7.01 -17.47
C ASP A 14 -1.12 -7.05 -17.19
N LEU A 15 -0.65 -6.78 -15.96
CA LEU A 15 0.79 -6.83 -15.65
C LEU A 15 1.18 -8.17 -15.01
N PRO A 16 2.25 -8.83 -15.49
CA PRO A 16 2.78 -10.03 -14.84
C PRO A 16 3.15 -9.67 -13.40
N VAL A 17 2.64 -10.46 -12.45
CA VAL A 17 2.84 -10.25 -11.01
C VAL A 17 4.33 -10.37 -10.69
N ALA A 18 5.04 -9.25 -10.81
CA ALA A 18 6.44 -9.14 -10.44
C ALA A 18 6.51 -9.19 -8.92
N SER A 19 6.75 -10.38 -8.38
CA SER A 19 6.93 -10.67 -6.95
C SER A 19 5.75 -10.25 -6.06
N ILE A 20 5.24 -11.18 -5.25
CA ILE A 20 4.25 -10.87 -4.21
C ILE A 20 5.01 -10.13 -3.10
N GLU A 21 5.34 -8.86 -3.34
CA GLU A 21 5.99 -8.01 -2.36
C GLU A 21 4.99 -7.69 -1.27
N LEU A 22 5.44 -7.85 -0.03
CA LEU A 22 4.67 -7.49 1.15
C LEU A 22 5.23 -6.20 1.74
N GLY A 23 4.33 -5.34 2.18
CA GLY A 23 4.66 -4.13 2.89
C GLY A 23 3.69 -3.91 4.04
N ILE A 24 4.06 -2.99 4.94
CA ILE A 24 3.21 -2.57 6.04
C ILE A 24 2.82 -1.11 5.87
N VAL A 25 1.56 -0.80 6.16
CA VAL A 25 1.06 0.58 6.18
C VAL A 25 1.63 1.27 7.41
N THR A 26 2.40 2.34 7.23
CA THR A 26 2.98 3.10 8.34
C THR A 26 2.25 4.42 8.59
N ILE A 27 1.62 5.01 7.56
CA ILE A 27 0.87 6.28 7.68
C ILE A 27 -0.36 6.21 6.76
N ILE A 28 -1.50 6.68 7.27
CA ILE A 28 -2.68 6.97 6.45
C ILE A 28 -2.85 8.47 6.39
N GLY A 29 -2.96 9.01 5.19
CA GLY A 29 -3.18 10.42 5.00
C GLY A 29 -3.36 10.74 3.53
N ASP A 30 -3.97 11.88 3.28
CA ASP A 30 -3.96 12.48 1.97
C ASP A 30 -2.56 13.10 1.80
N ALA A 31 -1.59 12.31 1.32
CA ALA A 31 -0.35 12.89 0.86
C ALA A 31 -0.74 13.99 -0.14
N CYS A 32 -0.26 15.21 0.08
CA CYS A 32 -0.46 16.39 -0.77
C CYS A 32 0.16 16.23 -2.18
N LEU A 33 -0.17 15.16 -2.87
CA LEU A 33 0.10 14.95 -4.28
C LEU A 33 -1.26 15.11 -4.96
N ASP A 34 -1.52 16.34 -5.41
CA ASP A 34 -2.71 16.83 -6.13
C ASP A 34 -2.95 16.11 -7.47
N TYR A 35 -2.99 14.78 -7.47
CA TYR A 35 -3.37 13.95 -8.61
C TYR A 35 -4.75 13.32 -8.35
N GLY A 36 -5.78 14.17 -8.35
CA GLY A 36 -7.16 13.73 -8.57
C GLY A 36 -7.89 13.10 -7.37
N GLY A 37 -7.55 13.47 -6.13
CA GLY A 37 -8.34 13.10 -4.94
C GLY A 37 -8.29 11.61 -4.56
N ALA A 38 -7.28 10.89 -5.03
CA ALA A 38 -7.06 9.51 -4.61
C ALA A 38 -6.51 9.47 -3.17
N LYS A 39 -7.03 8.53 -2.36
CA LYS A 39 -6.50 8.27 -1.01
C LYS A 39 -5.16 7.57 -1.11
N HIS A 40 -4.18 8.06 -0.36
CA HIS A 40 -2.84 7.49 -0.30
C HIS A 40 -2.53 6.93 1.09
N CYS A 41 -1.52 6.07 1.16
CA CYS A 41 -0.91 5.64 2.40
C CYS A 41 0.59 5.47 2.21
N HIS A 42 1.35 5.67 3.28
CA HIS A 42 2.77 5.40 3.27
C HIS A 42 3.00 3.91 3.56
N ILE A 43 3.75 3.25 2.69
CA ILE A 43 4.09 1.82 2.80
C ILE A 43 5.60 1.68 2.98
N LEU A 44 6.00 0.79 3.88
CA LEU A 44 7.36 0.25 3.97
C LEU A 44 7.36 -1.17 3.40
N TRP A 45 8.08 -1.40 2.30
CA TRP A 45 8.20 -2.70 1.64
C TRP A 45 9.36 -3.51 2.22
N PHE A 46 9.14 -4.80 2.50
CA PHE A 46 10.14 -5.62 3.20
C PHE A 46 11.29 -6.13 2.32
N THR A 47 11.08 -6.24 1.01
CA THR A 47 11.99 -6.98 0.10
C THR A 47 12.88 -6.09 -0.75
N CYS A 48 12.49 -4.83 -0.97
CA CYS A 48 13.11 -3.98 -1.98
C CYS A 48 13.70 -2.67 -1.41
N ASN A 49 13.78 -2.53 -0.07
CA ASN A 49 14.17 -1.27 0.60
C ASN A 49 13.43 -0.06 0.02
N ASN A 50 12.18 -0.26 -0.39
CA ASN A 50 11.34 0.76 -0.98
C ASN A 50 10.37 1.24 0.10
N GLU A 51 10.27 2.55 0.26
CA GLU A 51 9.30 3.18 1.14
C GLU A 51 8.75 4.44 0.46
N GLY A 52 7.49 4.73 0.68
CA GLY A 52 6.89 5.93 0.13
C GLY A 52 5.38 5.90 0.10
N TRP A 53 4.79 6.90 -0.57
CA TRP A 53 3.36 7.06 -0.71
C TRP A 53 2.81 6.28 -1.89
N TRP A 54 1.78 5.47 -1.62
CA TRP A 54 1.11 4.62 -2.60
C TRP A 54 -0.38 4.91 -2.64
N ASN A 55 -0.97 4.78 -3.82
CA ASN A 55 -2.41 4.87 -3.99
C ASN A 55 -3.06 3.60 -3.44
N ILE A 56 -4.04 3.76 -2.56
CA ILE A 56 -4.73 2.62 -1.92
C ILE A 56 -5.37 1.66 -2.93
N LYS A 57 -5.73 2.13 -4.12
CA LYS A 57 -6.34 1.31 -5.18
C LYS A 57 -5.37 0.26 -5.75
N ASN A 58 -4.06 0.50 -5.63
CA ASN A 58 -3.01 -0.40 -6.11
C ASN A 58 -2.52 -1.35 -5.02
N LEU A 59 -3.26 -1.44 -3.91
CA LEU A 59 -2.87 -2.21 -2.74
C LEU A 59 -4.02 -3.12 -2.32
N GLU A 60 -3.67 -4.31 -1.84
CA GLU A 60 -4.61 -5.27 -1.28
C GLU A 60 -4.17 -5.61 0.15
N VAL A 61 -5.09 -5.54 1.11
CA VAL A 61 -4.82 -5.97 2.49
C VAL A 61 -4.79 -7.49 2.53
N VAL A 62 -3.63 -8.04 2.92
CA VAL A 62 -3.40 -9.49 3.05
C VAL A 62 -3.69 -9.94 4.48
N SER A 63 -3.38 -9.10 5.47
CA SER A 63 -3.73 -9.32 6.87
C SER A 63 -3.99 -7.98 7.55
N GLY A 64 -5.16 -7.84 8.18
CA GLY A 64 -5.51 -6.64 8.93
C GLY A 64 -5.13 -6.77 10.39
N THR A 65 -4.72 -5.68 11.02
CA THR A 65 -4.69 -5.62 12.49
C THR A 65 -6.13 -5.36 12.97
N ALA A 66 -6.68 -6.28 13.76
CA ALA A 66 -8.00 -6.06 14.37
C ALA A 66 -7.97 -4.78 15.20
N SER A 67 -8.86 -3.83 14.90
CA SER A 67 -9.09 -2.65 15.73
C SER A 67 -9.53 -3.13 17.11
N SER A 68 -8.61 -3.10 18.08
CA SER A 68 -8.92 -3.37 19.50
C SER A 68 -9.26 -2.07 20.20
#